data_AF-A0A9P1MFX5-F1
#
_entry.id   AF-A0A9P1MFX5-F1
#
_cell.length_a   1.000
_cell.length_b   1.000
_cell.length_c   1.000
_cell.angle_alpha   90.00
_cell.angle_beta   90.00
_cell.angle_gamma   90.00
#
_symmetry.space_group_name_H-M   'P 1'
#
loop_
_entity.id
_entity.type
_entity.pdbx_description
1 polymer ?
#
loop_
_entity_poly.entity_id
_entity_poly.type
_entity_poly.pdbx_seq_one_letter_code
_entity_poly.pdbx_strand_id
1 'polypeptide(L)'
;MSLADRSDGILETHVQWDEVEKRMQEAFGTTATFGPNKSVKNIGEGNGFMSRISLINPDWQNKSEGLPDSFVAKICTALTMVDSSAQKKLSFDTDLVIEKILQMCATGHNVEVETYKIMEKYSEGRIPLPRIYASRKFSDENKTKGYLLMEYLPDLTPCHIVDNISIDAMKKVLRSIAIWQGIGMKMTEEEKSIYSTTFLSDDFCDLFAPQMIEQFNDKLQSFCGEEHSKLINEYHDLMIESCSKENYMKLDALPDKLGYKKVFVHGDLWSTNILWTKPNEDYEIRAHIDFQ
;
A
#
# COMPACT_ATOMS: atom_id res chain seq x y z
N MET A 1 -0.34 -14.86 -17.67
CA MET A 1 0.57 -14.40 -16.60
C MET A 1 -0.12 -13.24 -15.91
N SER A 2 -0.38 -13.41 -14.61
CA SER A 2 -1.10 -12.48 -13.75
C SER A 2 -0.25 -12.15 -12.51
N LEU A 3 -0.72 -11.19 -11.70
CA LEU A 3 -0.10 -10.87 -10.40
C LEU A 3 -0.29 -11.97 -9.34
N ALA A 4 -1.15 -12.96 -9.61
CA ALA A 4 -1.38 -14.13 -8.77
C ALA A 4 -0.53 -15.35 -9.19
N ASP A 5 0.16 -15.27 -10.33
CA ASP A 5 0.99 -16.37 -10.83
C ASP A 5 2.42 -16.26 -10.28
N ARG A 6 2.95 -17.34 -9.74
CA ARG A 6 4.38 -17.44 -9.38
C ARG A 6 5.26 -17.40 -10.64
N SER A 7 6.47 -16.89 -10.47
CA SER A 7 7.52 -16.83 -11.49
C SER A 7 8.89 -17.04 -10.84
N ASP A 8 9.97 -16.94 -11.61
CA ASP A 8 11.36 -17.21 -11.20
C ASP A 8 12.10 -15.96 -10.69
N GLY A 9 11.41 -14.82 -10.58
CA GLY A 9 11.98 -13.56 -10.11
C GLY A 9 12.09 -13.45 -8.58
N ILE A 10 12.38 -12.24 -8.13
CA ILE A 10 12.58 -11.88 -6.72
C ILE A 10 11.32 -12.24 -5.93
N LEU A 11 11.51 -13.06 -4.89
CA LEU A 11 10.44 -13.63 -4.09
C LEU A 11 9.32 -14.21 -4.98
N GLU A 12 9.66 -15.04 -5.97
CA GLU A 12 8.70 -15.75 -6.83
C GLU A 12 7.76 -14.84 -7.64
N THR A 13 8.09 -13.55 -7.75
CA THR A 13 7.35 -12.58 -8.58
C THR A 13 7.93 -12.55 -10.00
N HIS A 14 7.32 -11.77 -10.90
CA HIS A 14 7.83 -11.56 -12.26
C HIS A 14 8.98 -10.54 -12.33
N VAL A 15 9.34 -9.90 -11.20
CA VAL A 15 10.40 -8.88 -11.16
C VAL A 15 11.76 -9.56 -11.07
N GLN A 16 12.62 -9.30 -12.05
CA GLN A 16 13.90 -9.97 -12.20
C GLN A 16 15.06 -9.16 -11.61
N TRP A 17 16.12 -9.86 -11.20
CA TRP A 17 17.31 -9.25 -10.60
C TRP A 17 18.06 -8.29 -11.54
N ASP A 18 18.20 -8.68 -12.81
CA ASP A 18 18.88 -7.88 -13.86
C ASP A 18 18.18 -6.54 -14.08
N GLU A 19 16.84 -6.55 -14.05
CA GLU A 19 16.03 -5.36 -14.20
C GLU A 19 16.19 -4.43 -12.99
N VAL A 20 16.14 -4.97 -11.77
CA VAL A 20 16.34 -4.19 -10.54
C VAL A 20 17.76 -3.60 -10.50
N GLU A 21 18.78 -4.37 -10.87
CA GLU A 21 20.17 -3.90 -10.98
C GLU A 21 20.26 -2.72 -11.95
N LYS A 22 19.71 -2.87 -13.16
CA LYS A 22 19.71 -1.83 -14.19
C LYS A 22 19.03 -0.55 -13.69
N ARG A 23 17.89 -0.66 -13.01
CA ARG A 23 17.20 0.50 -12.44
C ARG A 23 18.02 1.21 -11.36
N MET A 24 18.71 0.46 -10.51
CA MET A 24 19.59 1.04 -9.50
C MET A 24 20.83 1.69 -10.15
N GLN A 25 21.42 1.07 -11.18
CA GLN A 25 22.49 1.68 -11.97
C GLN A 25 22.08 3.01 -12.58
N GLU A 26 20.89 3.06 -13.20
CA GLU A 26 20.29 4.28 -13.76
C GLU A 26 20.07 5.34 -12.66
N ALA A 27 19.48 4.96 -11.53
CA ALA A 27 19.14 5.89 -10.44
C ALA A 27 20.38 6.52 -9.78
N PHE A 28 21.50 5.79 -9.73
CA PHE A 28 22.74 6.25 -9.09
C PHE A 28 23.83 6.67 -10.09
N GLY A 29 23.58 6.57 -11.40
CA GLY A 29 24.57 6.87 -12.43
C GLY A 29 25.85 6.02 -12.29
N THR A 30 25.72 4.75 -11.90
CA THR A 30 26.84 3.85 -11.62
C THR A 30 26.93 2.70 -12.61
N THR A 31 28.11 2.10 -12.71
CA THR A 31 28.36 0.84 -13.43
C THR A 31 28.57 -0.35 -12.48
N ALA A 32 28.40 -0.14 -11.17
CA ALA A 32 28.44 -1.21 -10.17
C ALA A 32 27.35 -2.24 -10.45
N THR A 33 27.67 -3.52 -10.26
CA THR A 33 26.74 -4.65 -10.50
C THR A 33 26.43 -5.36 -9.20
N PHE A 34 25.33 -6.09 -9.14
CA PHE A 34 25.04 -6.96 -8.01
C PHE A 34 25.99 -8.16 -8.01
N GLY A 35 26.40 -8.57 -6.82
CA GLY A 35 27.38 -9.61 -6.64
C GLY A 35 26.82 -11.03 -6.67
N PRO A 36 27.71 -12.03 -6.59
CA PRO A 36 27.33 -13.43 -6.47
C PRO A 36 26.65 -13.74 -5.14
N ASN A 37 26.90 -12.97 -4.07
CA ASN A 37 26.30 -13.17 -2.75
C ASN A 37 25.08 -12.26 -2.50
N LYS A 38 24.51 -11.67 -3.56
CA LYS A 38 23.26 -10.90 -3.44
C LYS A 38 22.19 -11.76 -2.78
N SER A 39 21.36 -11.14 -1.96
CA SER A 39 20.33 -11.86 -1.21
C SER A 39 19.06 -11.03 -1.09
N VAL A 40 17.96 -11.73 -0.86
CA VAL A 40 16.66 -11.13 -0.59
C VAL A 40 16.05 -11.76 0.66
N LYS A 41 15.44 -10.92 1.49
CA LYS A 41 14.62 -11.33 2.64
C LYS A 41 13.24 -10.71 2.50
N ASN A 42 12.18 -11.50 2.65
CA ASN A 42 10.83 -10.95 2.81
C ASN A 42 10.70 -10.33 4.21
N ILE A 43 10.56 -9.00 4.27
CA ILE A 43 10.39 -8.26 5.53
C ILE A 43 8.94 -7.80 5.75
N GLY A 44 8.05 -8.08 4.80
CA GLY A 44 6.61 -7.76 4.88
C GLY A 44 5.72 -8.98 5.13
N GLU A 45 6.32 -10.16 5.34
CA GLU A 45 5.57 -11.40 5.60
C GLU A 45 4.64 -11.23 6.81
N GLY A 46 3.37 -11.56 6.63
CA GLY A 46 2.32 -11.40 7.65
C GLY A 46 1.78 -9.97 7.83
N ASN A 47 2.40 -8.96 7.22
CA ASN A 47 2.04 -7.54 7.40
C ASN A 47 1.50 -6.86 6.12
N GLY A 48 1.56 -7.53 4.95
CA GLY A 48 1.04 -6.98 3.69
C GLY A 48 0.13 -7.96 2.96
N PHE A 49 -0.90 -7.45 2.28
CA PHE A 49 -1.83 -8.27 1.50
C PHE A 49 -1.54 -8.24 -0.01
N MET A 50 -1.22 -7.07 -0.55
CA MET A 50 -1.15 -6.82 -2.00
C MET A 50 0.27 -6.53 -2.52
N SER A 51 1.28 -6.92 -1.74
CA SER A 51 2.69 -6.74 -2.11
C SER A 51 3.58 -7.74 -1.39
N ARG A 52 4.76 -7.98 -1.96
CA ARG A 52 5.90 -8.59 -1.25
C ARG A 52 6.94 -7.50 -0.98
N ILE A 53 7.33 -7.35 0.29
CA ILE A 53 8.31 -6.35 0.70
C ILE A 53 9.68 -7.02 0.85
N SER A 54 10.55 -6.75 -0.12
CA SER A 54 11.85 -7.40 -0.25
C SER A 54 12.95 -6.49 0.31
N LEU A 55 13.65 -6.92 1.36
CA LEU A 55 14.94 -6.32 1.70
C LEU A 55 16.01 -6.95 0.82
N ILE A 56 16.58 -6.14 -0.07
CA ILE A 56 17.63 -6.55 -1.00
C ILE A 56 18.97 -6.14 -0.45
N ASN A 57 19.87 -7.12 -0.29
CA ASN A 57 21.29 -6.88 -0.18
C ASN A 57 21.92 -7.16 -1.55
N PRO A 58 22.36 -6.12 -2.28
CA PRO A 58 22.85 -6.26 -3.65
C PRO A 58 24.24 -6.90 -3.75
N ASP A 59 25.02 -6.97 -2.65
CA ASP A 59 26.43 -7.37 -2.69
C ASP A 59 27.21 -6.60 -3.79
N TRP A 60 27.14 -5.27 -3.76
CA TRP A 60 27.67 -4.42 -4.84
C TRP A 60 29.13 -4.73 -5.19
N GLN A 61 29.38 -5.00 -6.46
CA GLN A 61 30.72 -5.17 -7.04
C GLN A 61 31.14 -3.87 -7.72
N ASN A 62 32.43 -3.52 -7.60
CA ASN A 62 32.97 -2.25 -8.11
C ASN A 62 32.22 -1.02 -7.54
N LYS A 63 31.88 -1.09 -6.24
CA LYS A 63 31.03 -0.12 -5.55
C LYS A 63 31.62 1.30 -5.64
N SER A 64 30.86 2.23 -6.20
CA SER A 64 31.11 3.67 -6.09
C SER A 64 30.61 4.23 -4.76
N GLU A 65 31.14 5.37 -4.31
CA GLU A 65 30.60 6.07 -3.14
C GLU A 65 29.11 6.40 -3.33
N GLY A 66 28.36 6.38 -2.23
CA GLY A 66 26.94 6.75 -2.21
C GLY A 66 25.94 5.64 -2.55
N LEU A 67 26.39 4.42 -2.91
CA LEU A 67 25.49 3.29 -3.12
C LEU A 67 24.99 2.69 -1.79
N PRO A 68 23.69 2.39 -1.66
CA PRO A 68 23.13 1.82 -0.44
C PRO A 68 23.62 0.39 -0.24
N ASP A 69 23.95 0.03 1.01
CA ASP A 69 24.32 -1.34 1.37
C ASP A 69 23.13 -2.31 1.28
N SER A 70 21.92 -1.79 1.45
CA SER A 70 20.67 -2.52 1.26
C SER A 70 19.56 -1.54 0.92
N PHE A 71 18.54 -2.01 0.21
CA PHE A 71 17.37 -1.22 -0.16
C PHE A 71 16.12 -2.10 -0.14
N VAL A 72 14.95 -1.48 -0.13
CA VAL A 72 13.67 -2.18 -0.17
C VAL A 72 13.12 -2.18 -1.59
N ALA A 73 12.67 -3.33 -2.06
CA ALA A 73 11.79 -3.45 -3.21
C ALA A 73 10.39 -3.85 -2.74
N LYS A 74 9.43 -2.92 -2.81
CA LYS A 74 8.00 -3.21 -2.66
C LYS A 74 7.49 -3.65 -4.03
N ILE A 75 7.18 -4.94 -4.17
CA ILE A 75 6.74 -5.53 -5.43
C ILE A 75 5.24 -5.79 -5.32
N CYS A 76 4.44 -5.16 -6.19
CA CYS A 76 3.01 -5.35 -6.24
C CYS A 76 2.70 -6.76 -6.78
N THR A 77 1.98 -7.56 -5.99
CA THR A 77 1.62 -8.95 -6.31
C THR A 77 0.47 -9.42 -5.43
N ALA A 78 -0.36 -10.32 -5.95
CA ALA A 78 -1.42 -11.00 -5.18
C ALA A 78 -0.94 -12.31 -4.55
N LEU A 79 0.33 -12.69 -4.69
CA LEU A 79 0.86 -13.95 -4.15
C LEU A 79 0.65 -14.08 -2.64
N THR A 80 0.75 -12.98 -1.87
CA THR A 80 0.52 -13.04 -0.42
C THR A 80 -0.94 -13.39 -0.07
N MET A 81 -1.91 -12.96 -0.90
CA MET A 81 -3.30 -13.39 -0.77
C MET A 81 -3.49 -14.85 -1.16
N VAL A 82 -2.84 -15.30 -2.25
CA VAL A 82 -2.86 -16.71 -2.70
C VAL A 82 -2.27 -17.63 -1.63
N ASP A 83 -1.16 -17.23 -1.02
CA ASP A 83 -0.51 -17.96 0.07
C ASP A 83 -1.46 -18.05 1.28
N SER A 84 -2.13 -16.95 1.62
CA SER A 84 -3.06 -16.87 2.74
C SER A 84 -4.35 -17.67 2.50
N SER A 85 -4.91 -17.64 1.29
CA SER A 85 -6.14 -18.38 0.95
C SER A 85 -5.91 -19.89 0.98
N ALA A 86 -4.77 -20.34 0.44
CA ALA A 86 -4.35 -21.75 0.49
C ALA A 86 -4.19 -22.24 1.94
N GLN A 87 -3.69 -21.40 2.85
CA GLN A 87 -3.51 -21.74 4.26
C GLN A 87 -4.80 -21.66 5.09
N LYS A 88 -5.68 -20.68 4.82
CA LYS A 88 -6.83 -20.36 5.68
C LYS A 88 -8.18 -20.86 5.17
N LYS A 89 -8.23 -21.59 4.05
CA LYS A 89 -9.49 -21.99 3.38
C LYS A 89 -10.44 -20.81 3.13
N LEU A 90 -9.92 -19.59 2.94
CA LEU A 90 -10.74 -18.49 2.43
C LEU A 90 -10.90 -18.71 0.93
N SER A 91 -12.10 -19.08 0.48
CA SER A 91 -12.40 -19.06 -0.95
C SER A 91 -12.89 -17.67 -1.34
N PHE A 92 -12.05 -16.95 -2.10
CA PHE A 92 -12.50 -15.80 -2.88
C PHE A 92 -13.11 -16.37 -4.17
N ASP A 93 -14.25 -17.05 -4.01
CA ASP A 93 -14.73 -18.10 -4.94
C ASP A 93 -15.35 -17.58 -6.25
N THR A 94 -14.95 -16.39 -6.72
CA THR A 94 -15.32 -15.94 -8.06
C THR A 94 -14.13 -15.29 -8.76
N ASP A 95 -13.84 -15.77 -9.97
CA ASP A 95 -12.81 -15.21 -10.85
C ASP A 95 -12.96 -13.69 -11.04
N LEU A 96 -14.19 -13.19 -11.00
CA LEU A 96 -14.51 -11.76 -11.10
C LEU A 96 -13.99 -10.94 -9.89
N VAL A 97 -14.08 -11.47 -8.68
CA VAL A 97 -13.54 -10.80 -7.47
C VAL A 97 -12.01 -10.79 -7.51
N ILE A 98 -11.40 -11.89 -7.96
CA ILE A 98 -9.95 -11.97 -8.13
C ILE A 98 -9.48 -10.96 -9.18
N GLU A 99 -10.12 -10.90 -10.36
CA GLU A 99 -9.78 -9.95 -11.41
C GLU A 99 -9.85 -8.50 -10.91
N LYS A 100 -10.90 -8.13 -10.17
CA LYS A 100 -11.03 -6.80 -9.57
C LYS A 100 -9.93 -6.51 -8.55
N ILE A 101 -9.61 -7.46 -7.69
CA ILE A 101 -8.49 -7.31 -6.74
C ILE A 101 -7.17 -7.08 -7.49
N LEU A 102 -6.90 -7.84 -8.56
CA LEU A 102 -5.68 -7.66 -9.35
C LEU A 102 -5.65 -6.28 -10.03
N GLN A 103 -6.81 -5.79 -10.50
CA GLN A 103 -6.94 -4.45 -11.07
C GLN A 103 -6.72 -3.37 -10.01
N MET A 104 -7.31 -3.50 -8.82
CA MET A 104 -7.10 -2.59 -7.69
C MET A 104 -5.62 -2.54 -7.29
N CYS A 105 -4.95 -3.69 -7.20
CA CYS A 105 -3.51 -3.77 -6.94
C CYS A 105 -2.70 -2.95 -7.97
N ALA A 106 -3.04 -3.08 -9.26
CA ALA A 106 -2.32 -2.39 -10.32
C ALA A 106 -2.58 -0.87 -10.33
N THR A 107 -3.84 -0.47 -10.16
CA THR A 107 -4.24 0.94 -10.08
C THR A 107 -3.64 1.60 -8.84
N GLY A 108 -3.81 1.01 -7.65
CA GLY A 108 -3.27 1.51 -6.39
C GLY A 108 -1.75 1.65 -6.42
N HIS A 109 -1.03 0.65 -6.95
CA HIS A 109 0.42 0.74 -7.16
C HIS A 109 0.81 1.93 -8.06
N ASN A 110 0.08 2.16 -9.15
CA ASN A 110 0.35 3.27 -10.05
C ASN A 110 0.07 4.63 -9.41
N VAL A 111 -0.96 4.72 -8.57
CA VAL A 111 -1.28 5.91 -7.75
C VAL A 111 -0.20 6.15 -6.70
N GLU A 112 0.27 5.12 -6.01
CA GLU A 112 1.36 5.22 -5.03
C GLU A 112 2.64 5.79 -5.67
N VAL A 113 3.00 5.27 -6.85
CA VAL A 113 4.17 5.76 -7.61
C VAL A 113 4.04 7.26 -7.92
N GLU A 114 2.88 7.74 -8.34
CA GLU A 114 2.68 9.17 -8.61
C GLU A 114 2.61 9.99 -7.33
N THR A 115 2.05 9.44 -6.26
CA THR A 115 1.98 10.09 -4.96
C THR A 115 3.38 10.45 -4.48
N TYR A 116 4.35 9.53 -4.53
CA TYR A 116 5.72 9.86 -4.14
C TYR A 116 6.32 10.99 -4.98
N LYS A 117 6.06 11.04 -6.29
CA LYS A 117 6.53 12.15 -7.16
C LYS A 117 5.88 13.48 -6.80
N ILE A 118 4.58 13.48 -6.53
CA ILE A 118 3.84 14.67 -6.08
C ILE A 118 4.40 15.16 -4.73
N MET A 119 4.62 14.25 -3.79
CA MET A 119 5.21 14.60 -2.50
C MET A 119 6.63 15.15 -2.64
N GLU A 120 7.48 14.54 -3.46
CA GLU A 120 8.84 15.03 -3.73
C GLU A 120 8.81 16.45 -4.31
N LYS A 121 7.89 16.71 -5.26
CA LYS A 121 7.71 18.00 -5.91
C LYS A 121 7.24 19.11 -4.97
N TYR A 122 6.30 18.82 -4.06
CA TYR A 122 5.57 19.87 -3.32
C TYR A 122 5.82 19.91 -1.80
N SER A 123 6.35 18.82 -1.20
CA SER A 123 6.53 18.76 0.25
C SER A 123 7.70 19.60 0.75
N GLU A 124 8.69 19.87 -0.11
CA GLU A 124 9.93 20.58 0.26
C GLU A 124 10.65 19.90 1.45
N GLY A 125 10.60 18.56 1.53
CA GLY A 125 11.21 17.78 2.62
C GLY A 125 10.50 17.90 3.97
N ARG A 126 9.33 18.53 4.05
CA ARG A 126 8.57 18.72 5.29
C ARG A 126 7.73 17.49 5.69
N ILE A 127 7.65 16.49 4.82
CA ILE A 127 7.00 15.20 5.11
C ILE A 127 8.10 14.15 5.18
N PRO A 128 8.20 13.38 6.28
CA PRO A 128 9.14 12.27 6.35
C PRO A 128 8.68 11.15 5.41
N LEU A 129 9.48 10.84 4.40
CA LEU A 129 9.24 9.82 3.39
C LEU A 129 10.53 9.05 3.14
N PRO A 130 10.49 7.76 2.78
CA PRO A 130 11.67 7.09 2.29
C PRO A 130 12.08 7.69 0.94
N ARG A 131 13.38 7.77 0.67
CA ARG A 131 13.83 8.12 -0.68
C ARG A 131 13.43 7.03 -1.68
N ILE A 132 12.77 7.40 -2.76
CA ILE A 132 12.51 6.51 -3.90
C ILE A 132 13.70 6.58 -4.85
N TYR A 133 14.33 5.44 -5.12
CA TYR A 133 15.43 5.35 -6.08
C TYR A 133 14.91 5.13 -7.49
N ALA A 134 13.95 4.23 -7.65
CA ALA A 134 13.33 3.94 -8.93
C ALA A 134 11.92 3.36 -8.72
N SER A 135 11.13 3.39 -9.77
CA SER A 135 9.79 2.81 -9.77
C SER A 135 9.46 2.25 -11.15
N ARG A 136 8.54 1.30 -11.18
CA ARG A 136 7.95 0.80 -12.42
C ARG A 136 6.45 0.68 -12.25
N LYS A 137 5.71 1.34 -13.12
CA LYS A 137 4.25 1.28 -13.21
C LYS A 137 3.78 0.13 -14.08
N PHE A 138 2.54 -0.30 -13.84
CA PHE A 138 1.82 -1.12 -14.78
C PHE A 138 1.40 -0.31 -16.01
N SER A 139 1.37 -0.96 -17.17
CA SER A 139 0.86 -0.45 -18.45
C SER A 139 0.30 -1.61 -19.27
N ASP A 140 -0.26 -1.31 -20.44
CA ASP A 140 -0.76 -2.35 -21.35
C ASP A 140 0.34 -3.33 -21.79
N GLU A 141 1.59 -2.86 -21.89
CA GLU A 141 2.78 -3.65 -22.22
C GLU A 141 3.43 -4.29 -20.99
N ASN A 142 3.14 -3.78 -19.78
CA ASN A 142 3.71 -4.27 -18.53
C ASN A 142 2.61 -4.59 -17.51
N LYS A 143 2.09 -5.81 -17.59
CA LYS A 143 0.97 -6.26 -16.74
C LYS A 143 1.39 -6.97 -15.45
N THR A 144 2.67 -7.31 -15.29
CA THR A 144 3.13 -8.18 -14.19
C THR A 144 4.29 -7.63 -13.36
N LYS A 145 4.92 -6.52 -13.76
CA LYS A 145 6.10 -5.97 -13.07
C LYS A 145 5.85 -4.56 -12.55
N GLY A 146 5.14 -4.43 -11.43
CA GLY A 146 5.00 -3.18 -10.68
C GLY A 146 5.85 -3.20 -9.43
N TYR A 147 6.70 -2.20 -9.24
CA TYR A 147 7.50 -2.07 -8.00
C TYR A 147 7.93 -0.64 -7.70
N LEU A 148 8.30 -0.45 -6.43
CA LEU A 148 9.04 0.70 -5.90
C LEU A 148 10.37 0.20 -5.33
N LEU A 149 11.48 0.80 -5.75
CA LEU A 149 12.79 0.63 -5.13
C LEU A 149 13.06 1.84 -4.25
N MET A 150 13.22 1.63 -2.96
CA MET A 150 13.26 2.70 -1.97
C MET A 150 14.28 2.45 -0.86
N GLU A 151 14.61 3.53 -0.15
CA GLU A 151 15.50 3.53 1.00
C GLU A 151 15.09 2.48 2.04
N TYR A 152 16.07 1.73 2.53
CA TYR A 152 15.89 0.89 3.71
C TYR A 152 16.13 1.72 4.97
N LEU A 153 15.13 1.75 5.86
CA LEU A 153 15.20 2.42 7.14
C LEU A 153 15.39 1.36 8.24
N PRO A 154 16.56 1.27 8.88
CA PRO A 154 16.81 0.31 9.96
C PRO A 154 16.21 0.79 11.29
N ASP A 155 16.25 -0.11 12.30
CA ASP A 155 15.93 0.19 13.70
C ASP A 155 14.50 0.70 13.95
N LEU A 156 13.55 0.21 13.14
CA LEU A 156 12.14 0.54 13.26
C LEU A 156 11.51 -0.17 14.46
N THR A 157 10.60 0.52 15.13
CA THR A 157 9.80 0.02 16.25
C THR A 157 8.35 -0.12 15.82
N PRO A 158 7.70 -1.29 15.98
CA PRO A 158 6.27 -1.42 15.73
C PRO A 158 5.45 -0.48 16.63
N CYS A 159 4.40 0.12 16.06
CA CYS A 159 3.38 0.85 16.79
C CYS A 159 2.03 0.14 16.57
N HIS A 160 1.57 -0.56 17.58
CA HIS A 160 0.29 -1.25 17.59
C HIS A 160 -0.83 -0.32 18.06
N ILE A 161 -2.08 -0.68 17.76
CA ILE A 161 -3.27 0.09 18.14
C ILE A 161 -3.43 0.25 19.66
N VAL A 162 -2.79 -0.63 20.45
CA VAL A 162 -2.79 -0.60 21.91
C VAL A 162 -1.67 0.25 22.50
N ASP A 163 -0.72 0.69 21.67
CA ASP A 163 0.42 1.48 22.13
C ASP A 163 0.01 2.93 22.36
N ASN A 164 0.48 3.50 23.47
CA ASN A 164 0.30 4.91 23.74
C ASN A 164 1.35 5.72 22.99
N ILE A 165 0.89 6.77 22.30
CA ILE A 165 1.73 7.70 21.56
C ILE A 165 1.66 9.06 22.25
N SER A 166 2.79 9.75 22.44
CA SER A 166 2.76 11.07 23.05
C SER A 166 2.00 12.08 22.18
N ILE A 167 1.50 13.15 22.80
CA ILE A 167 0.84 14.25 22.07
C ILE A 167 1.80 14.86 21.05
N ASP A 168 3.09 14.95 21.34
CA ASP A 168 4.06 15.57 20.45
C ASP A 168 4.39 14.68 19.24
N ALA A 169 4.48 13.37 19.44
CA ALA A 169 4.56 12.40 18.34
C ALA A 169 3.30 12.47 17.45
N MET A 170 2.11 12.50 18.05
CA MET A 170 0.85 12.64 17.32
C MET A 170 0.78 13.95 16.51
N LYS A 171 1.24 15.07 17.08
CA LYS A 171 1.32 16.35 16.34
C LYS A 171 2.21 16.27 15.10
N LYS A 172 3.29 15.48 15.11
CA LYS A 172 4.14 15.29 13.93
C LYS A 172 3.37 14.58 12.80
N VAL A 173 2.59 13.55 13.13
CA VAL A 173 1.69 12.86 12.17
C VAL A 173 0.64 13.82 11.62
N LEU A 174 -0.08 14.53 12.49
CA LEU A 174 -1.10 15.52 12.10
C LEU A 174 -0.51 16.64 11.24
N ARG A 175 0.73 17.04 11.49
CA ARG A 175 1.42 18.03 10.66
C ARG A 175 1.69 17.51 9.25
N SER A 176 2.12 16.25 9.10
CA SER A 176 2.26 15.64 7.77
C SER A 176 0.92 15.60 7.03
N ILE A 177 -0.16 15.20 7.72
CA ILE A 177 -1.54 15.20 7.17
C ILE A 177 -1.92 16.58 6.64
N ALA A 178 -1.74 17.62 7.45
CA ALA A 178 -2.04 18.98 7.05
C ALA A 178 -1.21 19.45 5.85
N ILE A 179 0.07 19.06 5.78
CA ILE A 179 0.95 19.43 4.67
C ILE A 179 0.47 18.79 3.37
N TRP A 180 0.23 17.48 3.31
CA TRP A 180 -0.17 16.86 2.05
C TRP A 180 -1.60 17.23 1.64
N GLN A 181 -2.52 17.46 2.58
CA GLN A 181 -3.83 18.04 2.27
C GLN A 181 -3.68 19.43 1.61
N GLY A 182 -2.71 20.22 2.08
CA GLY A 182 -2.31 21.48 1.47
C GLY A 182 -1.63 21.33 0.10
N ILE A 183 -0.89 20.24 -0.14
CA ILE A 183 -0.31 19.91 -1.45
C ILE A 183 -1.42 19.73 -2.50
N GLY A 184 -2.52 19.06 -2.14
CA GLY A 184 -3.69 18.89 -3.01
C GLY A 184 -4.22 20.19 -3.62
N MET A 185 -4.08 21.31 -2.90
CA MET A 185 -4.51 22.63 -3.36
C MET A 185 -3.56 23.26 -4.39
N LYS A 186 -2.32 22.77 -4.49
CA LYS A 186 -1.27 23.24 -5.41
C LYS A 186 -1.14 22.38 -6.66
N MET A 187 -1.76 21.21 -6.67
CA MET A 187 -1.73 20.29 -7.81
C MET A 187 -2.47 20.86 -9.00
N THR A 188 -1.97 20.55 -10.20
CA THR A 188 -2.67 20.83 -11.46
C THR A 188 -3.87 19.90 -11.63
N GLU A 189 -4.78 20.22 -12.55
CA GLU A 189 -5.91 19.34 -12.87
C GLU A 189 -5.45 18.00 -13.46
N GLU A 190 -4.35 17.99 -14.22
CA GLU A 190 -3.73 16.76 -14.72
C GLU A 190 -3.23 15.88 -13.57
N GLU A 191 -2.53 16.45 -12.59
CA GLU A 191 -2.07 15.71 -11.42
C GLU A 191 -3.23 15.20 -10.57
N LYS A 192 -4.30 15.98 -10.41
CA LYS A 192 -5.51 15.56 -9.68
C LYS A 192 -6.24 14.42 -10.39
N SER A 193 -6.23 14.39 -11.73
CA SER A 193 -6.89 13.36 -12.53
C SER A 193 -6.35 11.94 -12.32
N ILE A 194 -5.16 11.82 -11.71
CA ILE A 194 -4.55 10.54 -11.32
C ILE A 194 -5.35 9.87 -10.19
N TYR A 195 -6.01 10.67 -9.34
CA TYR A 195 -6.64 10.20 -8.12
C TYR A 195 -8.14 10.03 -8.30
N SER A 196 -8.67 8.92 -7.78
CA SER A 196 -10.12 8.70 -7.77
C SER A 196 -10.81 9.68 -6.81
N THR A 197 -11.96 10.19 -7.23
CA THR A 197 -12.87 10.97 -6.37
C THR A 197 -14.17 10.22 -6.06
N THR A 198 -14.24 8.98 -6.53
CA THR A 198 -15.41 8.09 -6.49
C THR A 198 -15.02 6.68 -6.02
N PHE A 199 -13.90 6.58 -5.29
CA PHE A 199 -13.33 5.32 -4.81
C PHE A 199 -14.33 4.46 -4.04
N LEU A 200 -15.26 5.08 -3.30
CA LEU A 200 -16.25 4.30 -2.56
C LEU A 200 -17.20 3.56 -3.50
N SER A 201 -17.72 4.24 -4.52
CA SER A 201 -18.68 3.66 -5.46
C SER A 201 -18.05 2.85 -6.59
N ASP A 202 -16.79 3.11 -6.94
CA ASP A 202 -16.07 2.43 -8.01
C ASP A 202 -15.36 1.16 -7.53
N ASP A 203 -14.74 1.17 -6.35
CA ASP A 203 -13.91 0.06 -5.86
C ASP A 203 -14.51 -0.62 -4.61
N PHE A 204 -14.86 0.16 -3.58
CA PHE A 204 -15.38 -0.39 -2.31
C PHE A 204 -16.74 -1.07 -2.46
N CYS A 205 -17.60 -0.57 -3.35
CA CYS A 205 -18.90 -1.17 -3.64
C CYS A 205 -18.78 -2.63 -4.10
N ASP A 206 -17.72 -2.96 -4.83
CA ASP A 206 -17.50 -4.32 -5.33
C ASP A 206 -16.89 -5.22 -4.25
N LEU A 207 -16.00 -4.68 -3.42
CA LEU A 207 -15.40 -5.40 -2.29
C LEU A 207 -16.47 -5.81 -1.25
N PHE A 208 -17.46 -4.95 -1.05
CA PHE A 208 -18.60 -5.20 -0.15
C PHE A 208 -19.88 -5.52 -0.92
N ALA A 209 -19.78 -6.24 -2.04
CA ALA A 209 -20.94 -6.81 -2.70
C ALA A 209 -21.71 -7.74 -1.74
N PRO A 210 -23.04 -7.93 -1.92
CA PRO A 210 -23.86 -8.73 -1.00
C PRO A 210 -23.28 -10.11 -0.70
N GLN A 211 -22.72 -10.78 -1.71
CA GLN A 211 -22.07 -12.09 -1.55
C GLN A 211 -20.89 -12.07 -0.56
N MET A 212 -20.09 -11.00 -0.59
CA MET A 212 -18.97 -10.82 0.35
C MET A 212 -19.48 -10.51 1.75
N ILE A 213 -20.54 -9.71 1.87
CA ILE A 213 -21.18 -9.39 3.16
C ILE A 213 -21.73 -10.66 3.81
N GLU A 214 -22.40 -11.53 3.06
CA GLU A 214 -22.89 -12.84 3.55
C GLU A 214 -21.73 -13.71 4.06
N GLN A 215 -20.62 -13.79 3.31
CA GLN A 215 -19.43 -14.53 3.77
C GLN A 215 -18.80 -13.94 5.04
N PHE A 216 -18.81 -12.60 5.19
CA PHE A 216 -18.37 -11.96 6.44
C PHE A 216 -19.30 -12.31 7.59
N ASN A 217 -20.61 -12.30 7.35
CA ASN A 217 -21.61 -12.65 8.35
C ASN A 217 -21.45 -14.09 8.84
N ASP A 218 -21.32 -15.06 7.93
CA ASP A 218 -21.09 -16.48 8.28
C ASP A 218 -19.85 -16.66 9.16
N LYS A 219 -18.76 -15.95 8.84
CA LYS A 219 -17.52 -15.97 9.64
C LYS A 219 -17.73 -15.35 11.01
N LEU A 220 -18.40 -14.20 11.10
CA LEU A 220 -18.72 -13.57 12.38
C LEU A 220 -19.59 -14.47 13.25
N GLN A 221 -20.61 -15.12 12.68
CA GLN A 221 -21.43 -16.11 13.40
C GLN A 221 -20.57 -17.26 13.92
N SER A 222 -19.68 -17.81 13.10
CA SER A 222 -18.78 -18.91 13.51
C SER A 222 -17.79 -18.51 14.61
N PHE A 223 -17.35 -17.25 14.61
CA PHE A 223 -16.33 -16.76 15.54
C PHE A 223 -16.94 -16.33 16.89
N CYS A 224 -18.06 -15.62 16.85
CA CYS A 224 -18.71 -15.07 18.04
C CYS A 224 -19.70 -16.03 18.71
N GLY A 225 -20.13 -17.08 18.01
CA GLY A 225 -21.09 -18.07 18.52
C GLY A 225 -22.54 -17.60 18.57
N GLU A 226 -23.45 -18.53 18.86
CA GLU A 226 -24.91 -18.31 18.80
C GLU A 226 -25.42 -17.23 19.76
N GLU A 227 -24.71 -16.99 20.87
CA GLU A 227 -25.11 -16.00 21.87
C GLU A 227 -25.15 -14.57 21.31
N HIS A 228 -24.37 -14.31 20.25
CA HIS A 228 -24.29 -13.01 19.58
C HIS A 228 -25.11 -12.94 18.28
N SER A 229 -25.80 -14.02 17.88
CA SER A 229 -26.43 -14.10 16.55
C SER A 229 -27.45 -13.01 16.27
N LYS A 230 -28.19 -12.55 17.29
CA LYS A 230 -29.14 -11.44 17.12
C LYS A 230 -28.42 -10.16 16.69
N LEU A 231 -27.36 -9.78 17.41
CA LEU A 231 -26.57 -8.59 17.12
C LEU A 231 -25.87 -8.70 15.76
N ILE A 232 -25.36 -9.89 15.43
CA ILE A 232 -24.68 -10.16 14.17
C ILE A 232 -25.67 -10.02 12.99
N ASN A 233 -26.90 -10.53 13.12
CA ASN A 233 -27.93 -10.37 12.09
C ASN A 233 -28.38 -8.91 11.95
N GLU A 234 -28.52 -8.17 13.06
CA GLU A 234 -28.81 -6.73 13.00
C GLU A 234 -27.68 -5.96 12.28
N TYR A 235 -26.42 -6.29 12.57
CA TYR A 235 -25.26 -5.72 11.88
C TYR A 235 -25.25 -6.09 10.39
N HIS A 236 -25.58 -7.33 10.04
CA HIS A 236 -25.67 -7.80 8.67
C HIS A 236 -26.69 -6.99 7.86
N ASP A 237 -27.91 -6.83 8.39
CA ASP A 237 -28.98 -6.09 7.70
C ASP A 237 -28.56 -4.63 7.47
N LEU A 238 -27.91 -4.01 8.46
CA LEU A 238 -27.34 -2.67 8.33
C LEU A 238 -26.24 -2.59 7.28
N MET A 239 -25.37 -3.61 7.18
CA MET A 239 -24.32 -3.67 6.17
C MET A 239 -24.90 -3.78 4.76
N ILE A 240 -25.90 -4.65 4.55
CA ILE A 240 -26.57 -4.79 3.26
C ILE A 240 -27.24 -3.48 2.83
N GLU A 241 -27.92 -2.80 3.75
CA GLU A 241 -28.54 -1.50 3.47
C GLU A 241 -27.49 -0.42 3.18
N SER A 242 -26.45 -0.33 4.01
CA SER A 242 -25.47 0.76 3.98
C SER A 242 -24.49 0.64 2.82
N CYS A 243 -24.03 -0.58 2.50
CA CYS A 243 -23.02 -0.86 1.47
C CYS A 243 -23.62 -1.01 0.06
N SER A 244 -24.69 -0.27 -0.25
CA SER A 244 -25.24 -0.24 -1.60
C SER A 244 -24.51 0.77 -2.49
N LYS A 245 -24.46 0.50 -3.81
CA LYS A 245 -23.85 1.42 -4.79
C LYS A 245 -24.42 2.83 -4.70
N GLU A 246 -25.73 2.95 -4.50
CA GLU A 246 -26.41 4.23 -4.36
C GLU A 246 -25.92 5.00 -3.12
N ASN A 247 -25.75 4.30 -1.99
CA ASN A 247 -25.25 4.92 -0.76
C ASN A 247 -23.78 5.30 -0.89
N TYR A 248 -22.94 4.49 -1.51
CA TYR A 248 -21.55 4.87 -1.81
C TYR A 248 -21.48 6.11 -2.73
N MET A 249 -22.29 6.19 -3.78
CA MET A 249 -22.37 7.39 -4.62
C MET A 249 -22.81 8.64 -3.84
N LYS A 250 -23.74 8.48 -2.87
CA LYS A 250 -24.14 9.59 -1.99
C LYS A 250 -22.98 10.05 -1.10
N LEU A 251 -22.15 9.12 -0.62
CA LEU A 251 -20.97 9.41 0.20
C LEU A 251 -19.86 10.08 -0.61
N ASP A 252 -19.58 9.61 -1.83
CA ASP A 252 -18.60 10.23 -2.73
C ASP A 252 -19.00 11.68 -3.08
N ALA A 253 -20.30 11.94 -3.23
CA ALA A 253 -20.84 13.28 -3.49
C ALA A 253 -21.01 14.15 -2.24
N LEU A 254 -20.75 13.61 -1.04
CA LEU A 254 -21.00 14.31 0.23
C LEU A 254 -20.17 15.60 0.37
N PRO A 255 -18.86 15.63 0.02
CA PRO A 255 -18.08 16.87 0.08
C PRO A 255 -18.72 17.99 -0.76
N ASP A 256 -19.17 17.67 -1.98
CA ASP A 256 -19.77 18.65 -2.89
C ASP A 256 -21.12 19.17 -2.34
N LYS A 257 -21.94 18.28 -1.78
CA LYS A 257 -23.23 18.64 -1.15
C LYS A 257 -23.07 19.54 0.07
N LEU A 258 -22.00 19.34 0.84
CA LEU A 258 -21.70 20.14 2.04
C LEU A 258 -20.90 21.40 1.72
N GLY A 259 -20.52 21.63 0.45
CA GLY A 259 -19.67 22.76 0.05
C GLY A 259 -18.23 22.64 0.55
N TYR A 260 -17.78 21.43 0.86
CA TYR A 260 -16.40 21.15 1.26
C TYR A 260 -15.50 21.01 0.05
N LYS A 261 -14.29 21.55 0.19
CA LYS A 261 -13.23 21.32 -0.78
C LYS A 261 -12.68 19.92 -0.58
N LYS A 262 -12.59 19.14 -1.67
CA LYS A 262 -11.86 17.87 -1.69
C LYS A 262 -10.39 18.15 -1.42
N VAL A 263 -9.78 17.35 -0.56
CA VAL A 263 -8.36 17.47 -0.17
C VAL A 263 -7.64 16.17 -0.50
N PHE A 264 -6.33 16.27 -0.68
CA PHE A 264 -5.51 15.10 -0.91
C PHE A 264 -5.34 14.29 0.38
N VAL A 265 -5.56 12.98 0.33
CA VAL A 265 -5.50 12.07 1.47
C VAL A 265 -4.61 10.86 1.15
N HIS A 266 -4.21 10.12 2.18
CA HIS A 266 -3.36 8.93 2.04
C HIS A 266 -4.10 7.70 1.48
N GLY A 267 -5.43 7.68 1.55
CA GLY A 267 -6.27 6.54 1.14
C GLY A 267 -6.37 5.42 2.18
N ASP A 268 -5.28 5.12 2.89
CA ASP A 268 -5.20 4.04 3.90
C ASP A 268 -4.26 4.38 5.08
N LEU A 269 -4.41 5.54 5.74
CA LEU A 269 -3.48 5.89 6.84
C LEU A 269 -3.89 5.27 8.18
N TRP A 270 -3.09 4.32 8.66
CA TRP A 270 -3.14 3.82 10.03
C TRP A 270 -1.73 3.52 10.57
N SER A 271 -1.61 2.94 11.76
CA SER A 271 -0.33 2.88 12.49
C SER A 271 0.76 2.09 11.76
N THR A 272 0.38 1.18 10.86
CA THR A 272 1.29 0.34 10.07
C THR A 272 1.84 1.03 8.81
N ASN A 273 1.20 2.11 8.35
CA ASN A 273 1.69 2.94 7.22
C ASN A 273 2.66 4.03 7.70
N ILE A 274 2.85 4.12 9.02
CA ILE A 274 3.80 5.04 9.63
C ILE A 274 4.95 4.20 10.17
N LEU A 275 6.14 4.47 9.67
CA LEU A 275 7.37 3.87 10.18
C LEU A 275 7.83 4.67 11.38
N TRP A 276 8.01 3.99 12.51
CA TRP A 276 8.39 4.61 13.77
C TRP A 276 9.77 4.17 14.23
N THR A 277 10.42 5.03 14.99
CA THR A 277 11.49 4.67 15.93
C THR A 277 11.02 5.00 17.34
N LYS A 278 11.70 4.48 18.37
CA LYS A 278 11.38 4.78 19.76
C LYS A 278 12.61 5.22 20.57
N PRO A 279 13.27 6.33 20.19
CA PRO A 279 14.40 6.84 20.95
C PRO A 279 13.91 7.34 22.32
N ASN A 280 14.52 6.86 23.40
CA ASN A 280 14.19 7.28 24.77
C ASN A 280 12.72 7.04 25.19
N GLU A 281 12.17 5.88 24.81
CA GLU A 281 10.83 5.40 25.20
C GLU A 281 9.62 6.16 24.61
N ASP A 282 9.82 7.18 23.76
CA ASP A 282 8.73 7.83 23.03
C ASP A 282 8.84 7.59 21.51
N TYR A 283 7.70 7.53 20.85
CA TYR A 283 7.61 7.27 19.42
C TYR A 283 8.03 8.50 18.60
N GLU A 284 8.86 8.28 17.60
CA GLU A 284 9.23 9.28 16.62
C GLU A 284 8.94 8.77 15.20
N ILE A 285 8.25 9.60 14.42
CA ILE A 285 7.98 9.28 13.03
C ILE A 285 9.27 9.30 12.20
N ARG A 286 9.51 8.20 11.48
CA ARG A 286 10.62 8.07 10.54
C ARG A 286 10.20 8.26 9.08
N ALA A 287 9.03 7.76 8.71
CA ALA A 287 8.45 7.94 7.38
C ALA A 287 6.97 7.56 7.31
N HIS A 288 6.25 8.12 6.33
CA HIS A 288 4.97 7.59 5.83
C HIS A 288 5.22 6.72 4.59
N ILE A 289 4.47 5.63 4.44
CA ILE A 289 4.59 4.67 3.35
C ILE A 289 3.20 4.17 2.91
N ASP A 290 3.12 3.48 1.76
CA ASP A 290 1.90 2.77 1.32
C ASP A 290 0.69 3.66 1.05
N PHE A 291 0.90 4.69 0.23
CA PHE A 291 -0.16 5.58 -0.25
C PHE A 291 -1.06 4.87 -1.26
N GLN A 292 -2.39 5.09 -1.17
CA GLN A 292 -3.41 4.48 -2.03
C GLN A 292 -4.34 5.54 -2.62
#